data_AF-A0A4Q2Z0V9-F1
#
_entry.id   AF-A0A4Q2Z0V9-F1
#
_cell.length_a   1.000
_cell.length_b   1.000
_cell.length_c   1.000
_cell.angle_alpha   90.00
_cell.angle_beta   90.00
_cell.angle_gamma   90.00
#
_symmetry.space_group_name_H-M   'P 1'
#
loop_
_entity.id
_entity.type
_entity.pdbx_description
1 polymer ?
#
loop_
_entity_poly.entity_id
_entity_poly.type
_entity_poly.pdbx_seq_one_letter_code
_entity_poly.pdbx_strand_id
1 'polypeptide(L)'
;MLRLRLFYGLLTIILLLWGVGAAALILMRESASRFDTRLRIDYRSIDAAQSVRTLTATLNTRYLPSLAGPPPAQVPDRALFDQVKAELEEKVAIIRSDESSQDRWKDVVDRLGQSKNTYFEGYENFFSGNAIDRGQREALLQFQSMQTQRLTDLSENVMNLAEGKLFDGARQLGEDSGKNNLFVVTLVLLGTSIAVMIYFQLVRHLVDPVDSLHRSIEEVRKGNFELTLPEPGQGSEFSKVVSAFNDMATELKQRRGETDENLLHANMVNRAMLEAIPSPVFVLG
;
A
#
# COMPACT_ATOMS: atom_id res chain seq x y z
N MET A 1 16.83 -12.35 31.88
CA MET A 1 15.41 -12.73 31.70
C MET A 1 14.51 -11.51 31.44
N LEU A 2 14.59 -10.42 32.21
CA LEU A 2 13.73 -9.23 32.04
C LEU A 2 14.14 -8.38 30.82
N ARG A 3 15.45 -8.16 30.66
CA ARG A 3 16.04 -7.61 29.42
C ARG A 3 15.66 -8.45 28.19
N LEU A 4 15.60 -9.77 28.36
CA LEU A 4 15.26 -10.71 27.29
C LEU A 4 13.77 -10.60 26.89
N ARG A 5 12.86 -10.49 27.88
CA ARG A 5 11.42 -10.27 27.63
C ARG A 5 11.13 -8.91 26.99
N LEU A 6 11.77 -7.84 27.47
CA LEU A 6 11.69 -6.50 26.85
C LEU A 6 12.23 -6.52 25.41
N PHE A 7 13.37 -7.18 25.21
CA PHE A 7 13.96 -7.33 23.89
C PHE A 7 13.04 -8.09 22.93
N TYR A 8 12.46 -9.22 23.35
CA TYR A 8 11.50 -9.96 22.53
C TYR A 8 10.22 -9.16 22.25
N GLY A 9 9.69 -8.42 23.23
CA GLY A 9 8.51 -7.57 23.02
C GLY A 9 8.78 -6.48 21.97
N LEU A 10 9.91 -5.78 22.09
CA LEU A 10 10.29 -4.72 21.16
C LEU A 10 10.66 -5.27 19.78
N LEU A 11 11.37 -6.40 19.72
CA LEU A 11 11.67 -7.13 18.48
C LEU A 11 10.38 -7.55 17.75
N THR A 12 9.38 -8.05 18.49
CA THR A 12 8.10 -8.47 17.91
C THR A 12 7.36 -7.29 17.28
N ILE A 13 7.35 -6.13 17.94
CA ILE A 13 6.73 -4.90 17.40
C ILE A 13 7.45 -4.45 16.14
N ILE A 14 8.79 -4.44 16.14
CA ILE A 14 9.58 -4.06 14.97
C ILE A 14 9.31 -5.01 13.80
N LEU A 15 9.29 -6.32 14.04
CA LEU A 15 9.00 -7.32 13.01
C LEU A 15 7.59 -7.17 12.46
N LEU A 16 6.60 -6.88 13.32
CA LEU A 16 5.23 -6.60 12.89
C LEU A 16 5.17 -5.36 11.99
N LEU A 17 5.81 -4.27 12.42
CA LEU A 17 5.81 -3.02 11.66
C LEU A 17 6.51 -3.19 10.31
N TRP A 18 7.63 -3.91 10.27
CA TRP A 18 8.31 -4.28 9.04
C TRP A 18 7.45 -5.18 8.14
N GLY A 19 6.76 -6.17 8.72
CA GLY A 19 5.87 -7.07 7.97
C GLY A 19 4.71 -6.32 7.34
N VAL A 20 4.05 -5.44 8.10
CA VAL A 20 2.96 -4.58 7.61
C VAL A 20 3.46 -3.64 6.52
N GLY A 21 4.59 -2.97 6.76
CA GLY A 21 5.19 -2.06 5.78
C GLY A 21 5.58 -2.77 4.48
N ALA A 22 6.22 -3.94 4.59
CA ALA A 22 6.62 -4.73 3.43
C ALA A 22 5.41 -5.24 2.63
N ALA A 23 4.38 -5.75 3.31
CA ALA A 23 3.14 -6.19 2.67
C ALA A 23 2.45 -5.03 1.93
N ALA A 24 2.35 -3.85 2.56
CA ALA A 24 1.77 -2.67 1.93
C ALA A 24 2.55 -2.25 0.67
N LEU A 25 3.89 -2.26 0.73
CA LEU A 25 4.74 -1.93 -0.42
C LEU A 25 4.63 -2.94 -1.57
N ILE A 26 4.56 -4.24 -1.27
CA ILE A 26 4.39 -5.29 -2.30
C ILE A 26 3.05 -5.11 -3.02
N LEU A 27 1.98 -4.93 -2.27
CA LEU A 27 0.64 -4.77 -2.82
C LEU A 27 0.52 -3.50 -3.68
N MET A 28 1.14 -2.40 -3.23
CA MET A 28 1.19 -1.16 -3.99
C MET A 28 1.98 -1.33 -5.30
N ARG A 29 3.09 -2.08 -5.28
CA ARG A 29 3.91 -2.34 -6.46
C ARG A 29 3.23 -3.26 -7.47
N GLU A 30 2.53 -4.29 -7.02
CA GLU A 30 1.75 -5.18 -7.89
C GLU A 30 0.58 -4.44 -8.55
N SER A 31 -0.13 -3.60 -7.79
CA SER A 31 -1.22 -2.78 -8.32
C SER A 31 -0.72 -1.78 -9.36
N ALA A 32 0.36 -1.06 -9.05
CA ALA A 32 0.95 -0.06 -9.96
C ALA A 32 1.47 -0.67 -11.28
N SER A 33 2.16 -1.82 -11.20
CA SER A 33 2.75 -2.45 -12.40
C SER A 33 1.72 -3.05 -13.36
N ARG A 34 0.65 -3.68 -12.84
CA ARG A 34 -0.44 -4.21 -13.67
C ARG A 34 -1.22 -3.09 -14.34
N PHE A 35 -1.43 -1.97 -13.65
CA PHE A 35 -2.13 -0.81 -14.19
C PHE A 35 -1.32 -0.09 -15.27
N ASP A 36 -0.03 0.19 -15.03
CA ASP A 36 0.84 0.87 -16.00
C ASP A 36 0.93 0.08 -17.33
N THR A 37 1.05 -1.25 -17.23
CA THR A 37 1.11 -2.11 -18.42
C THR A 37 -0.19 -2.10 -19.21
N ARG A 38 -1.36 -2.19 -18.54
CA ARG A 38 -2.67 -2.12 -19.24
C ARG A 38 -2.95 -0.75 -19.82
N LEU A 39 -2.71 0.32 -19.06
CA LEU A 39 -2.96 1.69 -19.51
C LEU A 39 -2.13 2.01 -20.76
N ARG A 40 -0.88 1.53 -20.82
CA ARG A 40 -0.03 1.68 -22.01
C ARG A 40 -0.59 0.94 -23.23
N ILE A 41 -1.18 -0.25 -23.05
CA ILE A 41 -1.77 -1.04 -24.15
C ILE A 41 -3.05 -0.35 -24.64
N ASP A 42 -3.98 -0.03 -23.74
CA ASP A 42 -5.26 0.59 -24.10
C ASP A 42 -5.05 1.96 -24.75
N TYR A 43 -4.12 2.77 -24.24
CA TYR A 43 -3.75 4.05 -24.83
C TYR A 43 -3.14 3.92 -26.23
N ARG A 44 -2.28 2.90 -26.45
CA ARG A 44 -1.72 2.62 -27.78
C ARG A 44 -2.81 2.24 -28.79
N SER A 45 -3.82 1.50 -28.36
CA SER A 45 -4.96 1.15 -29.21
C SER A 45 -5.80 2.38 -29.57
N ILE A 46 -6.01 3.31 -28.64
CA ILE A 46 -6.70 4.59 -28.90
C ILE A 46 -5.92 5.43 -29.91
N ASP A 47 -4.61 5.63 -29.68
CA ASP A 47 -3.74 6.38 -30.59
C ASP A 47 -3.69 5.75 -31.99
N ALA A 48 -3.59 4.43 -32.07
CA ALA A 48 -3.59 3.71 -33.33
C ALA A 48 -4.93 3.86 -34.08
N ALA A 49 -6.07 3.77 -33.39
CA ALA A 49 -7.38 3.98 -34.00
C ALA A 49 -7.57 5.42 -34.52
N GLN A 50 -7.10 6.42 -33.78
CA GLN A 50 -7.09 7.81 -34.22
C GLN A 50 -6.17 8.01 -35.44
N SER A 51 -5.01 7.35 -35.45
CA SER A 51 -4.09 7.36 -36.58
C SER A 51 -4.74 6.77 -37.83
N VAL A 52 -5.47 5.65 -37.72
CA VAL A 52 -6.21 5.05 -38.86
C VAL A 52 -7.18 6.06 -39.48
N ARG A 53 -7.97 6.78 -38.67
CA ARG A 53 -8.89 7.82 -39.17
C ARG A 53 -8.15 8.95 -39.88
N THR A 54 -7.05 9.41 -39.31
CA THR A 54 -6.24 10.51 -39.85
C THR A 54 -5.61 10.12 -41.18
N LEU A 55 -4.99 8.94 -41.25
CA LEU A 55 -4.37 8.39 -42.47
C LEU A 55 -5.40 8.16 -43.59
N THR A 56 -6.58 7.64 -43.23
CA THR A 56 -7.72 7.49 -44.15
C THR A 56 -8.14 8.85 -44.72
N ALA A 57 -8.28 9.87 -43.86
CA ALA A 57 -8.62 11.23 -44.29
C ALA A 57 -7.54 11.83 -45.21
N THR A 58 -6.26 11.58 -44.95
CA THR A 58 -5.14 12.01 -45.80
C THR A 58 -5.24 11.43 -47.21
N LEU A 59 -5.46 10.11 -47.34
CA LEU A 59 -5.64 9.47 -48.65
C LEU A 59 -6.87 10.01 -49.37
N ASN A 60 -7.98 10.14 -48.64
CA ASN A 60 -9.23 10.60 -49.20
C ASN A 60 -9.11 12.03 -49.75
N THR A 61 -8.52 12.93 -48.97
CA THR A 61 -8.29 14.33 -49.34
C THR A 61 -7.39 14.43 -50.58
N ARG A 62 -6.39 13.54 -50.71
CA ARG A 62 -5.47 13.54 -51.85
C ARG A 62 -6.10 13.00 -53.13
N TYR A 63 -6.81 11.88 -53.05
CA TYR A 63 -7.13 11.07 -54.24
C TYR A 63 -8.64 11.04 -54.60
N LEU A 64 -9.56 11.25 -53.66
CA LEU A 64 -10.99 11.30 -54.01
C LEU A 64 -11.36 12.43 -54.98
N PRO A 65 -10.77 13.65 -54.89
CA PRO A 65 -11.09 14.72 -55.84
C PRO A 65 -10.84 14.35 -57.30
N SER A 66 -9.83 13.51 -57.60
CA SER A 66 -9.58 13.03 -58.97
C SER A 66 -10.63 12.06 -59.51
N LEU A 67 -11.40 11.41 -58.64
CA LEU A 67 -12.55 10.59 -59.04
C LEU A 67 -13.78 11.45 -59.32
N ALA A 68 -13.96 12.55 -58.59
CA ALA A 68 -15.10 13.46 -58.75
C ALA A 68 -14.95 14.45 -59.93
N GLY A 69 -13.71 14.78 -60.32
CA GLY A 69 -13.42 15.77 -61.37
C GLY A 69 -13.35 15.19 -62.80
N PRO A 70 -12.83 15.95 -63.78
CA PRO A 70 -12.43 15.41 -65.10
C PRO A 70 -11.29 14.38 -64.95
N PRO A 71 -11.08 13.48 -65.94
CA PRO A 71 -9.96 12.54 -65.90
C PRO A 71 -8.64 13.31 -65.72
N PRO A 72 -7.79 12.91 -64.75
CA PRO A 72 -6.54 13.60 -64.53
C PRO A 72 -5.63 13.48 -65.76
N ALA A 73 -4.97 14.57 -66.14
CA ALA A 73 -4.09 14.61 -67.32
C ALA A 73 -2.81 13.75 -67.14
N GLN A 74 -2.50 13.35 -65.91
CA GLN A 74 -1.37 12.50 -65.54
C GLN A 74 -1.83 11.46 -64.52
N VAL A 75 -1.19 10.28 -64.53
CA VAL A 75 -1.44 9.25 -63.52
C VAL A 75 -1.08 9.81 -62.14
N PRO A 76 -1.97 9.71 -61.14
CA PRO A 76 -1.69 10.19 -59.79
C PRO A 76 -0.46 9.50 -59.19
N ASP A 77 0.39 10.28 -58.51
CA ASP A 77 1.55 9.76 -57.79
C ASP A 77 1.13 8.77 -56.69
N ARG A 78 1.73 7.58 -56.70
CA ARG A 78 1.45 6.45 -55.80
C ARG A 78 2.31 6.48 -54.52
N ALA A 79 3.37 7.29 -54.47
CA ALA A 79 4.32 7.27 -53.35
C ALA A 79 3.64 7.49 -51.97
N LEU A 80 2.72 8.46 -51.89
CA LEU A 80 1.95 8.72 -50.66
C LEU A 80 1.03 7.55 -50.32
N PHE A 81 0.41 6.92 -51.31
CA PHE A 81 -0.45 5.76 -51.11
C PHE A 81 0.32 4.61 -50.47
N ASP A 82 1.48 4.25 -51.02
CA ASP A 82 2.28 3.13 -50.51
C ASP A 82 2.79 3.42 -49.08
N GLN A 83 3.19 4.67 -48.79
CA GLN A 83 3.59 5.10 -47.45
C GLN A 83 2.43 4.97 -46.44
N VAL A 84 1.28 5.56 -46.75
CA VAL A 84 0.13 5.55 -45.84
C VAL A 84 -0.43 4.13 -45.68
N LYS A 85 -0.40 3.32 -46.74
CA LYS A 85 -0.80 1.91 -46.68
C LYS A 85 0.04 1.16 -45.64
N ALA A 86 1.36 1.27 -45.70
CA ALA A 86 2.25 0.63 -44.74
C ALA A 86 2.00 1.11 -43.30
N GLU A 87 1.86 2.43 -43.09
CA GLU A 87 1.63 3.00 -41.76
C GLU A 87 0.27 2.55 -41.19
N LEU A 88 -0.79 2.56 -42.00
CA LEU A 88 -2.12 2.15 -41.56
C LEU A 88 -2.15 0.65 -41.23
N GLU A 89 -1.43 -0.18 -41.99
CA GLU A 89 -1.26 -1.61 -41.70
C GLU A 89 -0.55 -1.85 -40.36
N GLU A 90 0.49 -1.08 -40.06
CA GLU A 90 1.16 -1.10 -38.76
C GLU A 90 0.19 -0.73 -37.63
N LYS A 91 -0.58 0.36 -37.78
CA LYS A 91 -1.55 0.79 -36.76
C LYS A 91 -2.63 -0.27 -36.50
N VAL A 92 -3.16 -0.91 -37.54
CA VAL A 92 -4.13 -2.01 -37.38
C VAL A 92 -3.48 -3.23 -36.73
N ALA A 93 -2.20 -3.51 -37.00
CA ALA A 93 -1.46 -4.59 -36.34
C ALA A 93 -1.26 -4.31 -34.84
N ILE A 94 -0.98 -3.05 -34.46
CA ILE A 94 -0.90 -2.63 -33.05
C ILE A 94 -2.22 -2.90 -32.34
N ILE A 95 -3.35 -2.48 -32.93
CA ILE A 95 -4.69 -2.74 -32.37
C ILE A 95 -4.94 -4.25 -32.21
N ARG A 96 -4.51 -5.06 -33.19
CA ARG A 96 -4.65 -6.52 -33.15
C ARG A 96 -3.75 -7.20 -32.13
N SER A 97 -2.61 -6.60 -31.79
CA SER A 97 -1.68 -7.15 -30.79
C SER A 97 -2.22 -7.09 -29.36
N ASP A 98 -3.29 -6.33 -29.12
CA ASP A 98 -4.04 -6.38 -27.87
C ASP A 98 -4.77 -7.73 -27.75
N GLU A 99 -4.19 -8.66 -26.99
CA GLU A 99 -4.72 -9.99 -26.64
C GLU A 99 -5.90 -9.92 -25.65
N SER A 100 -6.74 -8.90 -25.76
CA SER A 100 -7.97 -8.79 -25.01
C SER A 100 -8.86 -10.01 -25.25
N SER A 101 -9.14 -10.78 -24.20
CA SER A 101 -9.99 -11.98 -24.23
C SER A 101 -11.48 -11.68 -24.38
N GLN A 102 -11.86 -10.44 -24.74
CA GLN A 102 -13.25 -10.06 -24.94
C GLN A 102 -13.68 -10.42 -26.37
N ASP A 103 -14.66 -11.31 -26.51
CA ASP A 103 -15.20 -11.73 -27.81
C ASP A 103 -15.58 -10.55 -28.71
N ARG A 104 -16.11 -9.47 -28.11
CA ARG A 104 -16.48 -8.24 -28.81
C ARG A 104 -15.28 -7.47 -29.36
N TRP A 105 -14.15 -7.43 -28.65
CA TRP A 105 -12.94 -6.75 -29.14
C TRP A 105 -12.42 -7.45 -30.38
N LYS A 106 -12.29 -8.77 -30.31
CA LYS A 106 -11.82 -9.60 -31.41
C LYS A 106 -12.68 -9.43 -32.66
N ASP A 107 -14.02 -9.47 -32.53
CA ASP A 107 -14.94 -9.23 -33.65
C ASP A 107 -14.71 -7.86 -34.32
N VAL A 108 -14.67 -6.78 -33.53
CA VAL A 108 -14.49 -5.43 -34.07
C VAL A 108 -13.14 -5.26 -34.76
N VAL A 109 -12.06 -5.79 -34.18
CA VAL A 109 -10.72 -5.71 -34.76
C VAL A 109 -10.59 -6.56 -36.03
N ASP A 110 -11.21 -7.73 -36.07
CA ASP A 110 -11.22 -8.56 -37.27
C ASP A 110 -12.01 -7.89 -38.41
N ARG A 111 -13.16 -7.28 -38.09
CA ARG A 111 -13.94 -6.47 -39.04
C ARG A 111 -13.18 -5.23 -39.51
N LEU A 112 -12.41 -4.58 -38.62
CA LEU A 112 -11.55 -3.44 -38.97
C LEU A 112 -10.49 -3.88 -39.98
N GLY A 113 -9.80 -5.00 -39.72
CA GLY A 113 -8.80 -5.56 -40.63
C GLY A 113 -9.36 -5.94 -42.01
N GLN A 114 -10.57 -6.51 -42.05
CA GLN A 114 -11.27 -6.79 -43.31
C GLN A 114 -11.62 -5.49 -44.05
N SER A 115 -12.23 -4.52 -43.35
CA SER A 115 -12.59 -3.23 -43.95
C SER A 115 -11.37 -2.48 -44.49
N LYS A 116 -10.23 -2.58 -43.80
CA LYS A 116 -8.94 -2.03 -44.24
C LYS A 116 -8.49 -2.64 -45.58
N ASN A 117 -8.56 -3.96 -45.72
CA ASN A 117 -8.20 -4.65 -46.97
C ASN A 117 -9.11 -4.19 -48.12
N THR A 118 -10.43 -4.20 -47.91
CA THR A 118 -11.41 -3.77 -48.92
C THR A 118 -11.27 -2.28 -49.28
N TYR A 119 -10.92 -1.43 -48.32
CA TYR A 119 -10.61 -0.02 -48.57
C TYR A 119 -9.40 0.16 -49.49
N PHE A 120 -8.34 -0.63 -49.29
CA PHE A 120 -7.15 -0.58 -50.15
C PHE A 120 -7.37 -1.21 -51.52
N GLU A 121 -8.20 -2.24 -51.64
CA GLU A 121 -8.59 -2.80 -52.95
C GLU A 121 -9.22 -1.73 -53.86
N GLY A 122 -10.02 -0.82 -53.31
CA GLY A 122 -10.58 0.31 -54.05
C GLY A 122 -9.50 1.24 -54.62
N TYR A 123 -8.48 1.56 -53.82
CA TYR A 123 -7.34 2.35 -54.30
C TYR A 123 -6.44 1.61 -55.27
N GLU A 124 -6.20 0.32 -55.10
CA GLU A 124 -5.44 -0.47 -56.08
C GLU A 124 -6.17 -0.48 -57.44
N ASN A 125 -7.51 -0.58 -57.43
CA ASN A 125 -8.33 -0.46 -58.64
C ASN A 125 -8.30 0.95 -59.25
N PHE A 126 -8.15 1.99 -58.42
CA PHE A 126 -7.94 3.36 -58.88
C PHE A 126 -6.60 3.51 -59.61
N PHE A 127 -5.51 3.01 -59.00
CA PHE A 127 -4.16 3.12 -59.56
C PHE A 127 -3.90 2.18 -60.74
N SER A 128 -4.67 1.09 -60.89
CA SER A 128 -4.57 0.21 -62.06
C SER A 128 -5.13 0.82 -63.35
N GLY A 129 -5.77 1.99 -63.27
CA GLY A 129 -6.31 2.70 -64.43
C GLY A 129 -7.61 2.10 -64.99
N ASN A 130 -8.28 1.24 -64.23
CA ASN A 130 -9.49 0.53 -64.68
C ASN A 130 -10.76 1.41 -64.71
N ALA A 131 -10.71 2.64 -64.18
CA ALA A 131 -11.84 3.56 -64.14
C ALA A 131 -11.70 4.68 -65.20
N ILE A 132 -11.89 4.31 -66.47
CA ILE A 132 -11.63 5.17 -67.63
C ILE A 132 -12.85 6.07 -67.92
N ASP A 133 -14.06 5.52 -67.75
CA ASP A 133 -15.30 6.26 -68.01
C ASP A 133 -15.86 6.95 -66.75
N ARG A 134 -16.79 7.89 -66.95
CA ARG A 134 -17.40 8.66 -65.85
C ARG A 134 -18.18 7.77 -64.87
N GLY A 135 -18.90 6.75 -65.37
CA GLY A 135 -19.72 5.88 -64.53
C GLY A 135 -18.88 4.99 -63.60
N GLN A 136 -17.76 4.47 -64.10
CA GLN A 136 -16.78 3.70 -63.34
C GLN A 136 -16.14 4.55 -62.24
N ARG A 137 -15.81 5.81 -62.52
CA ARG A 137 -15.25 6.73 -61.52
C ARG A 137 -16.26 7.11 -60.45
N GLU A 138 -17.52 7.35 -60.83
CA GLU A 138 -18.62 7.58 -59.88
C GLU A 138 -18.88 6.35 -58.99
N ALA A 139 -18.88 5.14 -59.57
CA ALA A 139 -19.02 3.89 -58.82
C ALA A 139 -17.85 3.68 -57.85
N LEU A 140 -16.61 3.96 -58.28
CA LEU A 140 -15.44 3.85 -57.43
C LEU A 140 -15.43 4.89 -56.31
N LEU A 141 -15.87 6.12 -56.58
CA LEU A 141 -16.05 7.16 -55.57
C LEU A 141 -17.08 6.74 -54.51
N GLN A 142 -18.23 6.20 -54.93
CA GLN A 142 -19.24 5.69 -54.02
C GLN A 142 -18.72 4.52 -53.18
N PHE A 143 -18.03 3.57 -53.82
CA PHE A 143 -17.38 2.45 -53.13
C PHE A 143 -16.39 2.95 -52.07
N GLN A 144 -15.48 3.85 -52.43
CA GLN A 144 -14.46 4.39 -51.53
C GLN A 144 -15.09 5.19 -50.38
N SER A 145 -16.17 5.93 -50.65
CA SER A 145 -16.92 6.67 -49.63
C SER A 145 -17.56 5.72 -48.61
N MET A 146 -18.17 4.63 -49.07
CA MET A 146 -18.75 3.61 -48.20
C MET A 146 -17.68 2.90 -47.35
N GLN A 147 -16.55 2.53 -47.96
CA GLN A 147 -15.45 1.90 -47.21
C GLN A 147 -14.79 2.86 -46.22
N THR A 148 -14.69 4.15 -46.55
CA THR A 148 -14.22 5.20 -45.64
C THR A 148 -15.10 5.27 -44.40
N GLN A 149 -16.41 5.33 -44.59
CA GLN A 149 -17.35 5.41 -43.48
C GLN A 149 -17.21 4.17 -42.58
N ARG A 150 -17.22 2.97 -43.18
CA ARG A 150 -17.07 1.71 -42.44
C ARG A 150 -15.76 1.64 -41.65
N LEU A 151 -14.64 2.06 -42.26
CA LEU A 151 -13.33 2.07 -41.60
C LEU A 151 -13.29 3.07 -40.44
N THR A 152 -13.93 4.23 -40.62
CA THR A 152 -14.05 5.26 -39.58
C THR A 152 -14.91 4.78 -38.41
N ASP A 153 -16.08 4.21 -38.69
CA ASP A 153 -16.99 3.67 -37.67
C ASP A 153 -16.35 2.54 -36.87
N LEU A 154 -15.63 1.64 -37.53
CA LEU A 154 -14.92 0.55 -36.85
C LEU A 154 -13.75 1.08 -36.00
N SER A 155 -13.02 2.08 -36.49
CA SER A 155 -11.95 2.73 -35.71
C SER A 155 -12.51 3.43 -34.47
N GLU A 156 -13.67 4.08 -34.59
CA GLU A 156 -14.37 4.69 -33.46
C GLU A 156 -14.88 3.64 -32.47
N ASN A 157 -15.40 2.51 -32.94
CA ASN A 157 -15.77 1.40 -32.07
C ASN A 157 -14.57 0.82 -31.30
N VAL A 158 -13.41 0.69 -31.94
CA VAL A 158 -12.17 0.30 -31.25
C VAL A 158 -11.81 1.32 -30.17
N MET A 159 -11.86 2.61 -30.48
CA MET A 159 -11.58 3.69 -29.53
C MET A 159 -12.52 3.64 -28.33
N ASN A 160 -13.82 3.54 -28.55
CA ASN A 160 -14.83 3.45 -27.50
C ASN A 160 -14.64 2.20 -26.60
N LEU A 161 -14.26 1.06 -27.19
CA LEU A 161 -13.96 -0.15 -26.43
C LEU A 161 -12.67 0.01 -25.60
N ALA A 162 -11.63 0.61 -26.15
CA ALA A 162 -10.38 0.86 -25.45
C ALA A 162 -10.56 1.88 -24.31
N GLU A 163 -11.34 2.94 -24.53
CA GLU A 163 -11.73 3.89 -23.49
C GLU A 163 -12.55 3.20 -22.38
N GLY A 164 -13.52 2.35 -22.75
CA GLY A 164 -14.30 1.57 -21.80
C GLY A 164 -13.41 0.70 -20.90
N LYS A 165 -12.44 -0.01 -21.48
CA LYS A 165 -11.43 -0.79 -20.73
C LYS A 165 -10.63 0.09 -19.77
N LEU A 166 -10.21 1.28 -20.22
CA LEU A 166 -9.44 2.21 -19.39
C LEU A 166 -10.26 2.71 -18.20
N PHE A 167 -11.52 3.06 -18.41
CA PHE A 167 -12.44 3.48 -17.33
C PHE A 167 -12.77 2.34 -16.37
N ASP A 168 -13.03 1.14 -16.88
CA ASP A 168 -13.32 -0.03 -16.07
C ASP A 168 -12.09 -0.43 -15.24
N GLY A 169 -10.89 -0.40 -15.83
CA GLY A 169 -9.64 -0.61 -15.11
C GLY A 169 -9.40 0.43 -14.01
N ALA A 170 -9.70 1.70 -14.28
CA ALA A 170 -9.61 2.77 -13.29
C ALA A 170 -10.63 2.60 -12.14
N ARG A 171 -11.85 2.15 -12.42
CA ARG A 171 -12.84 1.81 -11.39
C ARG A 171 -12.44 0.60 -10.57
N GLN A 172 -11.95 -0.45 -11.23
CA GLN A 172 -11.54 -1.68 -10.57
C GLN A 172 -10.36 -1.43 -9.61
N LEU A 173 -9.47 -0.48 -9.88
CA LEU A 173 -8.48 -0.02 -8.91
C LEU A 173 -9.10 0.54 -7.63
N GLY A 174 -10.18 1.32 -7.75
CA GLY A 174 -10.93 1.84 -6.60
C GLY A 174 -11.57 0.74 -5.77
N GLU A 175 -12.11 -0.29 -6.43
CA GLU A 175 -12.79 -1.41 -5.76
C GLU A 175 -11.83 -2.48 -5.21
N ASP A 176 -10.79 -2.85 -5.94
CA ASP A 176 -9.76 -3.79 -5.47
C ASP A 176 -8.90 -3.17 -4.35
N SER A 177 -8.80 -1.84 -4.30
CA SER A 177 -8.31 -1.14 -3.10
C SER A 177 -9.13 -1.53 -1.86
N GLY A 178 -10.42 -1.80 -1.98
CA GLY A 178 -11.27 -2.25 -0.87
C GLY A 178 -10.92 -3.64 -0.33
N LYS A 179 -10.65 -4.61 -1.22
CA LYS A 179 -10.21 -5.96 -0.80
C LYS A 179 -8.82 -5.93 -0.20
N ASN A 180 -7.94 -5.13 -0.78
CA ASN A 180 -6.59 -4.94 -0.28
C ASN A 180 -6.59 -4.21 1.07
N ASN A 181 -7.53 -3.28 1.26
CA ASN A 181 -7.75 -2.59 2.53
C ASN A 181 -8.23 -3.56 3.62
N LEU A 182 -9.11 -4.52 3.32
CA LEU A 182 -9.52 -5.54 4.30
C LEU A 182 -8.32 -6.34 4.81
N PHE A 183 -7.41 -6.74 3.91
CA PHE A 183 -6.19 -7.45 4.28
C PHE A 183 -5.29 -6.61 5.18
N VAL A 184 -5.04 -5.34 4.82
CA VAL A 184 -4.24 -4.41 5.62
C VAL A 184 -4.91 -4.14 6.98
N VAL A 185 -6.22 -3.90 7.02
CA VAL A 185 -6.98 -3.70 8.27
C VAL A 185 -6.89 -4.94 9.17
N THR A 186 -6.99 -6.14 8.60
CA THR A 186 -6.86 -7.39 9.37
C THR A 186 -5.46 -7.51 9.97
N LEU A 187 -4.42 -7.17 9.18
CA LEU A 187 -3.03 -7.20 9.63
C LEU A 187 -2.75 -6.16 10.73
N VAL A 188 -3.30 -4.96 10.59
CA VAL A 188 -3.21 -3.89 11.59
C VAL A 188 -3.95 -4.26 12.87
N LEU A 189 -5.14 -4.84 12.78
CA LEU A 189 -5.89 -5.32 13.94
C LEU A 189 -5.11 -6.41 14.67
N LEU A 190 -4.59 -7.40 13.95
CA LEU A 190 -3.77 -8.47 14.53
C LEU A 190 -2.52 -7.91 15.22
N GLY A 191 -1.82 -6.99 14.57
CA GLY A 191 -0.64 -6.32 15.14
C GLY A 191 -0.98 -5.51 16.39
N THR A 192 -2.11 -4.81 16.38
CA THR A 192 -2.60 -4.03 17.53
C THR A 192 -2.96 -4.96 18.70
N SER A 193 -3.65 -6.08 18.44
CA SER A 193 -3.97 -7.06 19.47
C SER A 193 -2.72 -7.64 20.14
N ILE A 194 -1.69 -7.95 19.35
CA ILE A 194 -0.40 -8.44 19.86
C ILE A 194 0.30 -7.36 20.70
N ALA A 195 0.33 -6.11 20.24
CA ALA A 195 0.93 -5.00 20.99
C ALA A 195 0.23 -4.76 22.33
N VAL A 196 -1.10 -4.80 22.36
CA VAL A 196 -1.90 -4.70 23.59
C VAL A 196 -1.59 -5.84 24.55
N MET A 197 -1.49 -7.08 24.04
CA MET A 197 -1.13 -8.25 24.85
C MET A 197 0.26 -8.10 25.49
N ILE A 198 1.26 -7.65 24.71
CA ILE A 198 2.62 -7.40 25.21
C ILE A 198 2.60 -6.29 26.27
N TYR A 199 1.87 -5.20 26.04
CA TYR A 199 1.73 -4.09 26.98
C TYR A 199 1.20 -4.56 28.34
N PHE A 200 0.10 -5.31 28.35
CA PHE A 200 -0.46 -5.87 29.59
C PHE A 200 0.52 -6.80 30.31
N GLN A 201 1.26 -7.60 29.55
CA GLN A 201 2.27 -8.49 30.12
C GLN A 201 3.43 -7.70 30.74
N LEU A 202 3.83 -6.58 30.13
CA LEU A 202 4.88 -5.70 30.62
C LEU A 202 4.45 -4.95 31.90
N VAL A 203 3.25 -4.37 31.91
CA VAL A 203 2.72 -3.65 33.08
C VAL A 203 2.68 -4.57 34.28
N ARG A 204 2.08 -5.75 34.14
CA ARG A 204 1.89 -6.70 35.24
C ARG A 204 3.19 -7.28 35.80
N HIS A 205 4.22 -7.42 34.98
CA HIS A 205 5.47 -8.08 35.40
C HIS A 205 6.62 -7.12 35.67
N LEU A 206 6.57 -5.87 35.19
CA LEU A 206 7.64 -4.88 35.34
C LEU A 206 7.19 -3.64 36.10
N VAL A 207 6.06 -3.05 35.71
CA VAL A 207 5.64 -1.75 36.24
C VAL A 207 5.07 -1.91 37.65
N ASP A 208 4.15 -2.85 37.85
CA ASP A 208 3.52 -3.06 39.17
C ASP A 208 4.55 -3.39 40.27
N PRO A 209 5.54 -4.29 40.04
CA PRO A 209 6.57 -4.56 41.05
C PRO A 209 7.48 -3.38 41.35
N VAL A 210 7.83 -2.56 40.34
CA VAL A 210 8.66 -1.36 40.54
C VAL A 210 7.91 -0.31 41.34
N ASP A 211 6.63 -0.09 41.03
CA ASP A 211 5.81 0.88 41.77
C ASP A 211 5.58 0.42 43.22
N SER A 212 5.34 -0.88 43.43
CA SER A 212 5.22 -1.47 44.77
C SER A 212 6.52 -1.34 45.58
N LEU A 213 7.69 -1.57 44.97
CA LEU A 213 8.98 -1.36 45.60
C LEU A 213 9.21 0.12 45.94
N HIS A 214 8.89 1.03 45.02
CA HIS A 214 9.00 2.47 45.26
C HIS A 214 8.17 2.93 46.46
N ARG A 215 6.90 2.50 46.52
CA ARG A 215 6.01 2.80 47.65
C ARG A 215 6.54 2.22 48.97
N SER A 216 7.09 1.01 48.93
CA SER A 216 7.62 0.35 50.13
C SER A 216 8.87 1.04 50.66
N ILE A 217 9.77 1.50 49.77
CA ILE A 217 10.92 2.33 50.14
C ILE A 217 10.46 3.62 50.81
N GLU A 218 9.41 4.26 50.28
CA GLU A 218 8.88 5.50 50.83
C GLU A 218 8.23 5.30 52.23
N GLU A 219 7.59 4.17 52.47
CA GLU A 219 7.05 3.82 53.80
C GLU A 219 8.15 3.50 54.82
N VAL A 220 9.20 2.78 54.40
CA VAL A 220 10.38 2.55 55.24
C VAL A 220 11.08 3.88 55.57
N ARG A 221 11.16 4.81 54.61
CA ARG A 221 11.70 6.17 54.83
C ARG A 221 10.92 6.94 55.90
N LYS A 222 9.61 6.74 56.00
CA LYS A 222 8.75 7.35 57.04
C LYS A 222 8.86 6.65 58.40
N GLY A 223 9.64 5.57 58.50
CA GLY A 223 9.87 4.84 59.74
C GLY A 223 8.97 3.61 59.93
N ASN A 224 8.24 3.18 58.90
CA ASN A 224 7.43 1.96 58.95
C ASN A 224 8.24 0.75 58.48
N PHE A 225 8.88 0.04 59.42
CA PHE A 225 9.73 -1.13 59.13
C PHE A 225 8.99 -2.48 59.19
N GLU A 226 7.67 -2.48 59.39
CA GLU A 226 6.83 -3.69 59.40
C GLU A 226 6.49 -4.16 57.98
N LEU A 227 6.76 -3.35 56.95
CA LEU A 227 6.33 -3.59 55.59
C LEU A 227 7.25 -4.61 54.90
N THR A 228 6.71 -5.78 54.55
CA THR A 228 7.38 -6.78 53.71
C THR A 228 6.75 -6.83 52.33
N LEU A 229 7.57 -6.83 51.29
CA LEU A 229 7.10 -7.03 49.92
C LEU A 229 6.79 -8.52 49.68
N PRO A 230 5.65 -8.85 49.03
CA PRO A 230 5.32 -10.24 48.69
C PRO A 230 6.33 -10.79 47.67
N GLU A 231 6.74 -12.05 47.85
CA GLU A 231 7.68 -12.69 46.94
C GLU A 231 7.07 -12.79 45.53
N PRO A 232 7.72 -12.21 44.49
CA PRO A 232 7.22 -12.30 43.14
C PRO A 232 7.34 -13.76 42.63
N GLY A 233 6.45 -14.15 41.71
CA GLY A 233 6.35 -15.54 41.23
C GLY A 233 7.67 -16.16 40.73
N GLN A 234 7.76 -17.49 40.82
CA GLN A 234 8.96 -18.28 40.47
C GLN A 234 9.57 -17.85 39.12
N GLY A 235 10.84 -17.46 39.15
CA GLY A 235 11.60 -17.01 37.97
C GLY A 235 11.63 -15.49 37.72
N SER A 236 11.04 -14.68 38.61
CA SER A 236 11.13 -13.21 38.52
C SER A 236 12.51 -12.67 38.90
N GLU A 237 13.08 -11.78 38.07
CA GLU A 237 14.34 -11.09 38.40
C GLU A 237 14.20 -10.15 39.60
N PHE A 238 12.96 -9.73 39.91
CA PHE A 238 12.66 -8.93 41.09
C PHE A 238 12.72 -9.73 42.38
N SER A 239 12.72 -11.06 42.35
CA SER A 239 12.76 -11.88 43.58
C SER A 239 14.01 -11.59 44.41
N LYS A 240 15.15 -11.36 43.74
CA LYS A 240 16.41 -11.00 44.41
C LYS A 240 16.37 -9.60 45.04
N VAL A 241 15.72 -8.65 44.36
CA VAL A 241 15.59 -7.27 44.84
C VAL A 241 14.62 -7.20 46.01
N VAL A 242 13.50 -7.93 45.92
CA VAL A 242 12.50 -8.05 47.00
C VAL A 242 13.11 -8.71 48.23
N SER A 243 13.85 -9.81 48.08
CA SER A 243 14.57 -10.45 49.18
C SER A 243 15.56 -9.48 49.84
N ALA A 244 16.44 -8.83 49.06
CA ALA A 244 17.40 -7.88 49.60
C ALA A 244 16.73 -6.67 50.30
N PHE A 245 15.58 -6.20 49.81
CA PHE A 245 14.80 -5.15 50.46
C PHE A 245 14.20 -5.63 51.79
N ASN A 246 13.59 -6.81 51.82
CA ASN A 246 13.01 -7.38 53.03
C ASN A 246 14.08 -7.65 54.11
N ASP A 247 15.27 -8.12 53.71
CA ASP A 247 16.41 -8.31 54.60
C ASP A 247 16.86 -6.97 55.21
N MET A 248 16.96 -5.92 54.39
CA MET A 248 17.30 -4.56 54.84
C MET A 248 16.26 -3.98 55.81
N ALA A 249 14.96 -4.15 55.51
CA ALA A 249 13.89 -3.70 56.39
C ALA A 249 13.94 -4.41 57.76
N THR A 250 14.25 -5.70 57.75
CA THR A 250 14.41 -6.51 58.97
C THR A 250 15.61 -6.05 59.80
N GLU A 251 16.76 -5.80 59.17
CA GLU A 251 17.95 -5.30 59.87
C GLU A 251 17.71 -3.91 60.48
N LEU A 252 17.03 -3.01 59.76
CA LEU A 252 16.66 -1.68 60.26
C LEU A 252 15.71 -1.77 61.46
N LYS A 253 14.72 -2.67 61.41
CA LYS A 253 13.81 -2.94 62.52
C LYS A 253 14.58 -3.42 63.76
N GLN A 254 15.49 -4.37 63.59
CA GLN A 254 16.30 -4.91 64.69
C GLN A 254 17.18 -3.83 65.32
N ARG A 255 17.93 -3.07 64.52
CA ARG A 255 18.80 -1.98 65.02
C ARG A 255 18.02 -0.91 65.76
N ARG A 256 16.79 -0.59 65.31
CA ARG A 256 15.93 0.36 66.02
C ARG A 256 15.42 -0.19 67.33
N GLY A 257 15.00 -1.46 67.38
CA GLY A 257 14.61 -2.14 68.61
C GLY A 257 15.72 -2.16 69.65
N GLU A 258 16.95 -2.52 69.25
CA GLU A 258 18.13 -2.50 70.12
C GLU A 258 18.44 -1.08 70.63
N THR A 259 18.26 -0.06 69.79
CA THR A 259 18.46 1.35 70.19
C THR A 259 17.40 1.79 71.21
N ASP A 260 16.13 1.46 70.98
CA ASP A 260 15.03 1.79 71.88
C ASP A 260 15.17 1.07 73.23
N GLU A 261 15.53 -0.23 73.22
CA GLU A 261 15.83 -0.98 74.44
C GLU A 261 17.00 -0.39 75.21
N ASN A 262 18.09 -0.03 74.54
CA ASN A 262 19.24 0.62 75.17
C ASN A 262 18.87 2.00 75.76
N LEU A 263 18.03 2.78 75.08
CA LEU A 263 17.54 4.06 75.60
C LEU A 263 16.62 3.88 76.82
N LEU A 264 15.76 2.86 76.83
CA LEU A 264 14.94 2.51 77.98
C LEU A 264 15.81 2.05 79.15
N HIS A 265 16.78 1.18 78.89
CA HIS A 265 17.69 0.67 79.90
C HIS A 265 18.56 1.78 80.49
N ALA A 266 19.09 2.68 79.65
CA ALA A 266 19.82 3.87 80.10
C ALA A 266 18.94 4.81 80.94
N ASN A 267 17.69 5.05 80.53
CA ASN A 267 16.74 5.84 81.33
C ASN A 267 16.41 5.18 82.68
N MET A 268 16.22 3.86 82.72
CA MET A 268 15.97 3.12 83.95
C MET A 268 17.17 3.17 84.90
N VAL A 269 18.38 2.97 84.38
CA VAL A 269 19.61 3.09 85.18
C VAL A 269 19.80 4.52 85.68
N ASN A 270 19.54 5.52 84.85
CA ASN A 270 19.64 6.93 85.24
C ASN A 270 18.62 7.27 86.34
N ARG A 271 17.36 6.81 86.21
CA ARG A 271 16.34 6.95 87.27
C ARG A 271 16.73 6.24 88.55
N ALA A 272 17.19 4.99 88.47
CA ALA A 272 17.62 4.22 89.63
C ALA A 272 18.84 4.86 90.32
N MET A 273 19.78 5.42 89.56
CA MET A 273 20.88 6.22 90.12
C MET A 273 20.36 7.48 90.81
N LEU A 274 19.45 8.23 90.20
CA LEU A 274 18.86 9.44 90.81
C LEU A 274 18.08 9.13 92.10
N GLU A 275 17.39 8.00 92.17
CA GLU A 275 16.67 7.55 93.37
C GLU A 275 17.59 6.99 94.46
N ALA A 276 18.77 6.46 94.10
CA ALA A 276 19.74 5.90 95.04
C ALA A 276 20.69 6.95 95.67
N ILE A 277 20.64 8.22 95.25
CA ILE A 277 21.46 9.29 95.85
C ILE A 277 20.83 9.73 97.18
N PRO A 278 21.53 9.61 98.33
CA PRO A 278 20.99 9.91 99.66
C PRO A 278 20.91 11.42 99.98
N SER A 279 21.07 12.28 98.97
CA SER A 279 21.00 13.74 99.09
C SER A 279 20.02 14.30 98.05
N PRO A 280 19.15 15.26 98.40
CA PRO A 280 18.24 15.86 97.43
C PRO A 280 19.04 16.55 96.31
N VAL A 281 18.77 16.17 95.06
CA VAL A 281 19.30 16.82 93.86
C VAL A 281 18.23 17.79 93.35
N PHE A 282 18.48 19.09 93.44
CA PHE A 282 17.64 20.12 92.82
C PHE A 282 18.04 20.30 91.36
N VAL A 283 17.09 20.08 90.44
CA VAL A 283 17.26 20.43 89.03
C VAL A 283 16.93 21.92 88.89
N LEU A 284 17.95 22.75 88.67
CA LEU A 284 17.78 24.13 88.23
C LEU A 284 17.55 24.11 86.72
N GLY A 285 16.38 24.57 86.29
CA GLY A 285 16.05 24.82 84.89
C GLY A 285 16.79 26.04 84.33
#